data_AF-A0A4Y8Z5Z3-F1
#
_entry.id   AF-A0A4Y8Z5Z3-F1
#
_cell.length_a   1.000
_cell.length_b   1.000
_cell.length_c   1.000
_cell.angle_alpha   90.00
_cell.angle_beta   90.00
_cell.angle_gamma   90.00
#
_symmetry.space_group_name_H-M   'P 1'
#
loop_
_entity.id
_entity.type
_entity.pdbx_description
1 polymer ?
#
loop_
_entity_poly.entity_id
_entity_poly.type
_entity_poly.pdbx_seq_one_letter_code
_entity_poly.pdbx_strand_id
1 'polypeptide(L)'
;MSAFTKAARFVGDLDDDFYADELQRDIWNEASAVGYQSLMWIAMIAGAVLPFAAGVTGAWVSLGIFVALTAVASVMLAYARARGIDMYTSQELRRARIACAGVLLILTGGGAMIRLLAHYGDGDLGSLAVGAAIGAPVGLAVAVVGVKMHRSRQRRAEHAAELAEQRAFDTDE
;
A
#
# COMPACT_ATOMS: atom_id res chain seq x y z
N MET A 1 19.78 -8.04 -12.69
CA MET A 1 18.94 -7.28 -11.75
C MET A 1 18.39 -6.05 -12.46
N SER A 2 17.14 -5.63 -12.22
CA SER A 2 16.58 -4.43 -12.88
C SER A 2 17.15 -3.13 -12.27
N ALA A 3 17.06 -2.01 -13.00
CA ALA A 3 17.48 -0.69 -12.49
C ALA A 3 16.74 -0.33 -11.20
N PHE A 4 15.44 -0.65 -11.11
CA PHE A 4 14.64 -0.47 -9.90
C PHE A 4 15.20 -1.25 -8.70
N THR A 5 15.47 -2.55 -8.87
CA THR A 5 16.01 -3.36 -7.77
C THR A 5 17.39 -2.85 -7.34
N LYS A 6 18.22 -2.39 -8.28
CA LYS A 6 19.55 -1.83 -7.97
C LYS A 6 19.44 -0.54 -7.16
N ALA A 7 18.56 0.38 -7.57
CA ALA A 7 18.31 1.61 -6.83
C ALA A 7 17.74 1.34 -5.43
N ALA A 8 16.78 0.42 -5.31
CA ALA A 8 16.18 0.06 -4.03
C ALA A 8 17.20 -0.56 -3.07
N ARG A 9 18.11 -1.42 -3.56
CA ARG A 9 19.22 -1.97 -2.77
C ARG A 9 20.18 -0.89 -2.31
N PHE A 10 20.53 0.05 -3.18
CA PHE A 10 21.39 1.17 -2.83
C PHE A 10 20.74 2.07 -1.76
N VAL A 11 19.46 2.43 -1.92
CA VAL A 11 18.74 3.25 -0.94
C VAL A 11 18.60 2.53 0.41
N GLY A 12 18.38 1.22 0.40
CA GLY A 12 18.28 0.41 1.61
C GLY A 12 19.63 -0.07 2.17
N ASP A 13 20.74 0.31 1.54
CA ASP A 13 22.10 -0.12 1.87
C ASP A 13 22.26 -1.66 1.99
N LEU A 14 21.56 -2.40 1.12
CA LEU A 14 21.40 -3.86 1.23
C LEU A 14 22.60 -4.67 0.70
N ASP A 15 23.69 -4.00 0.33
CA ASP A 15 24.92 -4.60 -0.17
C ASP A 15 26.06 -4.55 0.88
N ASP A 16 25.80 -4.00 2.07
CA ASP A 16 26.77 -3.94 3.17
C ASP A 16 27.04 -5.33 3.79
N ASP A 17 28.27 -5.54 4.28
CA ASP A 17 28.72 -6.78 4.93
C ASP A 17 27.86 -7.14 6.16
N PHE A 18 27.21 -6.16 6.79
CA PHE A 18 26.23 -6.34 7.85
C PHE A 18 25.13 -7.37 7.48
N TYR A 19 24.72 -7.43 6.20
CA TYR A 19 23.68 -8.34 5.73
C TYR A 19 24.17 -9.76 5.40
N ALA A 20 25.48 -10.03 5.54
CA ALA A 20 26.06 -11.35 5.32
C ALA A 20 25.75 -12.33 6.46
N ASP A 21 25.56 -11.83 7.70
CA ASP A 21 25.12 -12.62 8.85
C ASP A 21 23.59 -12.74 8.87
N GLU A 22 23.08 -13.97 8.86
CA GLU A 22 21.64 -14.23 8.80
C GLU A 22 20.90 -13.77 10.06
N LEU A 23 21.48 -13.94 11.24
CA LEU A 23 20.84 -13.57 12.50
C LEU A 23 20.72 -12.05 12.62
N GLN A 24 21.80 -11.33 12.28
CA GLN A 24 21.81 -9.86 12.31
C GLN A 24 20.82 -9.29 11.31
N ARG A 25 20.82 -9.83 10.09
CA ARG A 25 19.86 -9.46 9.04
C ARG A 25 18.42 -9.66 9.49
N ASP A 26 18.09 -10.78 10.12
CA ASP A 26 16.72 -11.07 10.53
C ASP A 26 16.24 -10.17 11.67
N ILE A 27 17.07 -9.95 12.70
CA ILE A 27 16.75 -9.02 13.80
C ILE A 27 16.59 -7.60 13.27
N TRP A 28 17.48 -7.16 12.38
CA TRP A 28 17.38 -5.84 11.76
C TRP A 28 16.13 -5.68 10.89
N ASN A 29 15.76 -6.71 10.14
CA ASN A 29 14.54 -6.72 9.34
C ASN A 29 13.30 -6.65 10.24
N GLU A 30 13.28 -7.36 11.37
CA GLU A 30 12.19 -7.29 12.35
C GLU A 30 12.09 -5.89 12.97
N ALA A 31 13.21 -5.32 13.42
CA ALA A 31 13.27 -3.96 13.96
C ALA A 31 12.81 -2.92 12.93
N SER A 32 13.26 -3.05 11.68
CA SER A 32 12.87 -2.20 10.57
C SER A 32 11.38 -2.32 10.25
N ALA A 33 10.81 -3.53 10.32
CA ALA A 33 9.38 -3.74 10.15
C ALA A 33 8.57 -3.06 11.27
N VAL A 34 9.02 -3.17 12.52
CA VAL A 34 8.38 -2.47 13.66
C VAL A 34 8.48 -0.95 13.48
N GLY A 35 9.66 -0.42 13.13
CA GLY A 35 9.87 1.00 12.88
C GLY A 35 9.00 1.53 11.73
N TYR A 36 8.98 0.83 10.60
CA TYR A 36 8.14 1.18 9.45
C TYR A 36 6.64 1.20 9.81
N GLN A 37 6.17 0.16 10.50
CA GLN A 37 4.77 0.10 10.94
C GLN A 37 4.43 1.22 11.92
N SER A 38 5.34 1.55 12.84
CA SER A 38 5.15 2.65 13.80
C SER A 38 5.06 3.99 13.09
N LEU A 39 5.96 4.26 12.13
CA LEU A 39 5.93 5.46 11.30
C LEU A 39 4.63 5.55 10.49
N MET A 40 4.17 4.44 9.89
CA MET A 40 2.89 4.39 9.19
C MET A 40 1.73 4.79 10.12
N TRP A 41 1.64 4.22 11.32
CA TRP A 41 0.58 4.56 12.27
C TRP A 41 0.60 6.03 12.67
N ILE A 42 1.78 6.56 13.01
CA ILE A 42 1.95 7.97 13.39
C ILE A 42 1.51 8.87 12.23
N ALA A 43 1.98 8.59 11.02
CA ALA A 43 1.66 9.37 9.83
C ALA A 43 0.15 9.32 9.50
N MET A 44 -0.49 8.15 9.59
CA MET A 44 -1.93 8.02 9.36
C MET A 44 -2.75 8.75 10.43
N ILE A 45 -2.35 8.70 11.71
CA ILE A 45 -3.01 9.45 12.78
C ILE A 45 -2.84 10.95 12.56
N ALA A 46 -1.63 11.42 12.32
CA ALA A 46 -1.34 12.82 12.05
C ALA A 46 -2.13 13.31 10.81
N GLY A 47 -2.12 12.53 9.73
CA GLY A 47 -2.86 12.80 8.51
C GLY A 47 -4.37 12.91 8.73
N ALA A 48 -4.94 12.06 9.58
CA ALA A 48 -6.37 12.12 9.92
C ALA A 48 -6.72 13.37 10.77
N VAL A 49 -5.81 13.85 11.61
CA VAL A 49 -6.05 14.96 12.55
C VAL A 49 -5.81 16.34 11.93
N LEU A 50 -4.73 16.48 11.16
CA LEU A 50 -4.24 17.76 10.65
C LEU A 50 -5.27 18.59 9.85
N PRO A 51 -6.11 18.03 8.96
CA PRO A 51 -7.10 18.81 8.22
C PRO A 51 -8.10 19.56 9.13
N PHE A 52 -8.36 19.01 10.32
CA PHE A 52 -9.28 19.58 11.30
C PHE A 52 -8.58 20.49 12.30
N ALA A 53 -7.38 20.11 12.75
CA ALA A 53 -6.62 20.86 13.75
C ALA A 53 -5.90 22.10 13.17
N ALA A 54 -5.42 22.02 11.92
CA ALA A 54 -4.62 23.06 11.28
C ALA A 54 -5.25 23.60 9.98
N GLY A 55 -6.54 23.33 9.77
CA GLY A 55 -7.32 23.86 8.65
C GLY A 55 -6.73 23.52 7.27
N VAL A 56 -6.70 24.51 6.37
CA VAL A 56 -6.28 24.33 4.97
C VAL A 56 -4.81 23.90 4.86
N THR A 57 -3.92 24.51 5.66
CA THR A 57 -2.52 24.10 5.74
C THR A 57 -2.40 22.64 6.19
N GLY A 58 -3.14 22.26 7.24
CA GLY A 58 -3.19 20.88 7.71
C GLY A 58 -3.71 19.90 6.65
N ALA A 59 -4.66 20.33 5.81
CA ALA A 59 -5.18 19.53 4.72
C ALA A 59 -4.13 19.27 3.63
N TRP A 60 -3.35 20.28 3.23
CA TRP A 60 -2.25 20.10 2.27
C TRP A 60 -1.14 19.20 2.81
N VAL A 61 -0.78 19.36 4.08
CA VAL A 61 0.20 18.48 4.73
C VAL A 61 -0.31 17.05 4.78
N SER A 62 -1.57 16.85 5.16
CA SER A 62 -2.21 15.53 5.18
C SER A 62 -2.23 14.86 3.80
N LEU A 63 -2.50 15.62 2.72
CA LEU A 63 -2.41 15.11 1.36
C LEU A 63 -0.97 14.68 1.00
N GLY A 64 0.03 15.47 1.39
CA GLY A 64 1.44 15.10 1.23
C GLY A 64 1.80 13.80 1.95
N ILE A 65 1.31 13.63 3.18
CA ILE A 65 1.46 12.39 3.95
C ILE A 65 0.79 11.20 3.23
N PHE A 66 -0.44 11.37 2.75
CA PHE A 66 -1.16 10.33 2.01
C PHE A 66 -0.38 9.84 0.78
N VAL A 67 0.10 10.78 -0.03
CA VAL A 67 0.90 10.49 -1.22
C VAL A 67 2.20 9.79 -0.83
N ALA A 68 2.92 10.28 0.19
CA ALA A 68 4.16 9.67 0.66
C ALA A 68 3.95 8.23 1.14
N LEU A 69 2.93 7.99 1.98
CA LEU A 69 2.60 6.64 2.45
C LEU A 69 2.26 5.69 1.31
N THR A 70 1.47 6.15 0.34
CA THR A 70 1.08 5.34 -0.82
C THR A 70 2.30 5.01 -1.70
N ALA A 71 3.19 5.98 -1.90
CA ALA A 71 4.41 5.81 -2.67
C ALA A 71 5.36 4.80 -2.00
N VAL A 72 5.63 4.95 -0.70
CA VAL A 72 6.51 4.04 0.04
C VAL A 72 5.94 2.63 0.08
N ALA A 73 4.64 2.47 0.35
CA ALA A 73 3.99 1.17 0.32
C ALA A 73 4.08 0.51 -1.08
N SER A 74 3.91 1.30 -2.14
CA SER A 74 4.04 0.82 -3.52
C SER A 74 5.46 0.36 -3.84
N VAL A 75 6.48 1.12 -3.41
CA VAL A 75 7.90 0.74 -3.57
C VAL A 75 8.20 -0.56 -2.83
N MET A 76 7.75 -0.69 -1.58
CA MET A 76 7.94 -1.91 -0.78
C MET A 76 7.31 -3.14 -1.46
N LEU A 77 6.05 -3.04 -1.87
CA LEU A 77 5.33 -4.13 -2.54
C LEU A 77 5.95 -4.48 -3.90
N ALA A 78 6.39 -3.47 -4.66
CA ALA A 78 7.08 -3.68 -5.93
C ALA A 78 8.44 -4.36 -5.73
N TYR A 79 9.20 -3.98 -4.70
CA TYR A 79 10.47 -4.61 -4.37
C TYR A 79 10.29 -6.05 -3.93
N ALA A 80 9.35 -6.34 -3.04
CA ALA A 80 9.01 -7.71 -2.63
C ALA A 80 8.64 -8.58 -3.85
N ARG A 81 7.77 -8.06 -4.72
CA ARG A 81 7.37 -8.75 -5.95
C ARG A 81 8.55 -8.99 -6.90
N ALA A 82 9.45 -8.02 -7.04
CA ALA A 82 10.67 -8.16 -7.84
C ALA A 82 11.64 -9.21 -7.27
N ARG A 83 11.49 -9.57 -5.99
CA ARG A 83 12.21 -10.66 -5.32
C ARG A 83 11.42 -11.98 -5.27
N GLY A 84 10.29 -12.05 -5.98
CA GLY A 84 9.48 -13.27 -6.08
C GLY A 84 8.53 -13.50 -4.90
N ILE A 85 8.45 -12.57 -3.95
CA ILE A 85 7.53 -12.68 -2.81
C ILE A 85 6.25 -11.92 -3.12
N ASP A 86 5.13 -12.63 -3.16
CA ASP A 86 3.81 -12.03 -3.27
C ASP A 86 3.15 -11.92 -1.89
N MET A 87 3.21 -10.72 -1.30
CA MET A 87 2.71 -10.47 0.06
C MET A 87 1.21 -10.80 0.21
N TYR A 88 0.44 -10.72 -0.88
CA TYR A 88 -1.00 -10.95 -0.86
C TYR A 88 -1.38 -12.44 -0.82
N THR A 89 -0.45 -13.35 -1.09
CA THR A 89 -0.69 -14.80 -0.97
C THR A 89 -0.23 -15.34 0.38
N SER A 90 0.61 -14.61 1.11
CA SER A 90 1.18 -15.04 2.39
C SER A 90 0.55 -14.37 3.61
N GLN A 91 -0.18 -13.27 3.46
CA GLN A 91 -0.78 -12.53 4.58
C GLN A 91 -2.30 -12.69 4.69
N GLU A 92 -2.78 -12.87 5.92
CA GLU A 92 -4.20 -12.79 6.24
C GLU A 92 -4.69 -11.33 6.25
N LEU A 93 -5.55 -11.01 5.29
CA LEU A 93 -6.12 -9.66 5.14
C LEU A 93 -7.27 -9.35 6.11
N ARG A 94 -7.76 -10.33 6.88
CA ARG A 94 -8.92 -10.19 7.80
C ARG A 94 -8.56 -9.71 9.22
N ARG A 95 -7.40 -9.08 9.40
CA ARG A 95 -6.98 -8.60 10.73
C ARG A 95 -7.64 -7.26 11.04
N ALA A 96 -8.21 -7.11 12.24
CA ALA A 96 -8.80 -5.85 12.72
C ALA A 96 -7.84 -4.65 12.56
N ARG A 97 -6.54 -4.90 12.69
CA ARG A 97 -5.47 -3.95 12.41
C ARG A 97 -5.54 -3.33 11.01
N ILE A 98 -5.84 -4.13 9.98
CA ILE A 98 -5.94 -3.67 8.59
C ILE A 98 -7.18 -2.80 8.41
N ALA A 99 -8.29 -3.15 9.06
CA ALA A 99 -9.49 -2.32 9.07
C ALA A 99 -9.22 -0.95 9.71
N CYS A 100 -8.59 -0.92 10.89
CA CYS A 100 -8.21 0.33 11.55
C CYS A 100 -7.26 1.19 10.69
N ALA A 101 -6.24 0.59 10.08
CA ALA A 101 -5.34 1.29 9.17
C ALA A 101 -6.07 1.85 7.94
N GLY A 102 -6.98 1.07 7.36
CA GLY A 102 -7.81 1.49 6.23
C GLY A 102 -8.70 2.69 6.58
N VAL A 103 -9.34 2.68 7.76
CA VAL A 103 -10.14 3.81 8.25
C VAL A 103 -9.27 5.07 8.39
N LEU A 104 -8.11 4.99 9.04
CA LEU A 104 -7.24 6.16 9.19
C LEU A 104 -6.72 6.69 7.85
N LEU A 105 -6.42 5.80 6.91
CA LEU A 105 -5.97 6.19 5.56
C LEU A 105 -7.09 6.91 4.80
N ILE A 106 -8.33 6.43 4.90
CA ILE A 106 -9.51 7.09 4.34
C ILE A 106 -9.74 8.45 5.02
N LEU A 107 -9.60 8.54 6.35
CA LEU A 107 -9.74 9.82 7.07
C LEU A 107 -8.65 10.82 6.70
N THR A 108 -7.42 10.35 6.45
CA THR A 108 -6.30 11.18 5.98
C THR A 108 -6.65 11.83 4.63
N GLY A 109 -6.95 11.02 3.61
CA GLY A 109 -7.28 11.54 2.28
C GLY A 109 -8.62 12.28 2.24
N GLY A 110 -9.65 11.71 2.86
CA GLY A 110 -11.01 12.24 2.89
C GLY A 110 -11.15 13.53 3.69
N GLY A 111 -10.48 13.62 4.85
CA GLY A 111 -10.46 14.84 5.67
C GLY A 111 -9.76 16.00 4.95
N ALA A 112 -8.62 15.72 4.30
CA ALA A 112 -7.95 16.70 3.45
C ALA A 112 -8.84 17.15 2.30
N MET A 113 -9.47 16.20 1.60
CA MET A 113 -10.39 16.49 0.50
C MET A 113 -11.56 17.36 0.95
N ILE A 114 -12.31 16.97 1.99
CA ILE A 114 -13.44 17.76 2.52
C ILE A 114 -13.01 19.19 2.86
N ARG A 115 -11.86 19.35 3.54
CA ARG A 115 -11.39 20.68 3.95
C ARG A 115 -11.01 21.57 2.77
N LEU A 116 -10.34 21.01 1.77
CA LEU A 116 -9.96 21.74 0.56
C LEU A 116 -11.18 22.06 -0.30
N LEU A 117 -12.12 21.12 -0.42
CA LEU A 117 -13.40 21.32 -1.11
C LEU A 117 -14.20 22.46 -0.47
N ALA A 118 -14.32 22.47 0.86
CA ALA A 118 -15.05 23.52 1.56
C ALA A 118 -14.38 24.91 1.45
N HIS A 119 -13.05 24.96 1.34
CA HIS A 119 -12.32 26.23 1.26
C HIS A 119 -12.27 26.81 -0.15
N TYR A 120 -12.10 25.99 -1.18
CA TYR A 120 -11.95 26.42 -2.58
C TYR A 120 -13.23 26.22 -3.43
N GLY A 121 -14.20 25.45 -2.93
CA GLY A 121 -15.41 25.09 -3.65
C GLY A 121 -16.49 26.18 -3.71
N ASP A 122 -16.36 27.26 -2.95
CA ASP A 122 -17.33 28.36 -2.92
C ASP A 122 -17.24 29.33 -4.12
N GLY A 123 -16.31 29.13 -5.07
CA GLY A 123 -16.13 30.07 -6.19
C GLY A 123 -15.71 29.51 -7.56
N ASP A 124 -15.16 28.28 -7.64
CA ASP A 124 -14.79 27.68 -8.93
C ASP A 124 -14.91 26.15 -8.90
N LEU A 125 -16.13 25.67 -9.10
CA LEU A 125 -16.46 24.24 -9.27
C LEU A 125 -15.72 23.60 -10.47
N GLY A 126 -15.11 24.38 -11.36
CA GLY A 126 -14.39 23.89 -12.54
C GLY A 126 -13.09 23.16 -12.16
N SER A 127 -12.25 23.75 -11.31
CA SER A 127 -10.99 23.11 -10.88
C SER A 127 -11.23 21.87 -10.01
N LEU A 128 -12.29 21.90 -9.21
CA LEU A 128 -12.77 20.82 -8.36
C LEU A 128 -13.31 19.63 -9.16
N ALA A 129 -14.11 19.93 -10.19
CA ALA A 129 -14.66 18.93 -11.09
C ALA A 129 -13.55 18.24 -11.89
N VAL A 130 -12.48 18.94 -12.26
CA VAL A 130 -11.31 18.34 -12.91
C VAL A 130 -10.55 17.41 -11.95
N GLY A 131 -10.34 17.84 -10.70
CA GLY A 131 -9.70 17.00 -9.67
C GLY A 131 -10.51 15.74 -9.35
N ALA A 132 -11.83 15.87 -9.20
CA ALA A 132 -12.74 14.74 -8.97
C ALA A 132 -12.90 13.85 -10.22
N ALA A 133 -12.95 14.44 -11.42
CA ALA A 133 -13.05 13.71 -12.69
C ALA A 133 -11.79 12.92 -13.03
N ILE A 134 -10.62 13.29 -12.50
CA ILE A 134 -9.38 12.50 -12.64
C ILE A 134 -9.25 11.52 -11.46
N GLY A 135 -9.50 11.98 -10.23
CA GLY A 135 -9.33 11.19 -9.01
C GLY A 135 -10.32 10.04 -8.88
N ALA A 136 -11.59 10.23 -9.25
CA ALA A 136 -12.60 9.17 -9.13
C ALA A 136 -12.37 8.02 -10.11
N PRO A 137 -12.07 8.22 -11.41
CA PRO A 137 -11.73 7.12 -12.32
C PRO A 137 -10.41 6.44 -11.97
N VAL A 138 -9.39 7.17 -11.51
CA VAL A 138 -8.12 6.56 -11.10
C VAL A 138 -8.31 5.74 -9.82
N GLY A 139 -9.02 6.27 -8.82
CA GLY A 139 -9.37 5.54 -7.60
C GLY A 139 -10.23 4.30 -7.89
N LEU A 140 -11.22 4.43 -8.77
CA LEU A 140 -12.06 3.32 -9.21
C LEU A 140 -11.25 2.29 -10.02
N ALA A 141 -10.35 2.72 -10.89
CA ALA A 141 -9.49 1.84 -11.67
C ALA A 141 -8.53 1.05 -10.77
N VAL A 142 -7.92 1.69 -9.77
CA VAL A 142 -7.08 1.02 -8.77
C VAL A 142 -7.90 0.02 -7.95
N ALA A 143 -9.11 0.40 -7.52
CA ALA A 143 -10.00 -0.50 -6.79
C ALA A 143 -10.43 -1.71 -7.64
N VAL A 144 -10.84 -1.47 -8.90
CA VAL A 144 -11.25 -2.52 -9.84
C VAL A 144 -10.08 -3.43 -10.20
N VAL A 145 -8.88 -2.90 -10.45
CA VAL A 145 -7.68 -3.69 -10.70
C VAL A 145 -7.32 -4.51 -9.47
N GLY A 146 -7.38 -3.92 -8.27
CA GLY A 146 -7.17 -4.64 -7.01
C GLY A 146 -8.14 -5.82 -6.83
N VAL A 147 -9.44 -5.59 -7.04
CA VAL A 147 -10.48 -6.64 -6.96
C VAL A 147 -10.30 -7.69 -8.06
N LYS A 148 -9.97 -7.28 -9.30
CA LYS A 148 -9.81 -8.18 -10.43
C LYS A 148 -8.56 -9.05 -10.28
N MET A 149 -7.46 -8.49 -9.77
CA MET A 149 -6.26 -9.25 -9.41
C MET A 149 -6.55 -10.23 -8.27
N HIS A 150 -7.33 -9.83 -7.27
CA HIS A 150 -7.73 -10.73 -6.18
C HIS A 150 -8.56 -11.91 -6.70
N ARG A 151 -9.56 -11.64 -7.55
CA ARG A 151 -10.40 -12.68 -8.16
C ARG A 151 -9.66 -13.57 -9.15
N SER A 152 -8.73 -13.04 -9.95
CA SER A 152 -7.96 -13.87 -10.89
C SER A 152 -7.01 -14.82 -10.17
N ARG A 153 -6.57 -14.46 -8.96
CA ARG A 153 -5.71 -15.29 -8.12
C ARG A 153 -6.50 -16.42 -7.45
N GLN A 154 -7.72 -16.16 -6.98
CA GLN A 154 -8.63 -17.21 -6.49
C GLN A 154 -8.86 -18.29 -7.57
N ARG A 155 -9.18 -17.87 -8.80
CA ARG A 155 -9.38 -18.80 -9.92
C ARG A 155 -8.13 -19.60 -10.28
N ARG A 156 -6.95 -19.01 -10.16
CA ARG A 156 -5.68 -19.72 -10.43
C ARG A 156 -5.35 -20.73 -9.33
N ALA A 157 -5.72 -20.43 -8.08
CA ALA A 157 -5.55 -21.36 -6.97
C ALA A 157 -6.53 -22.54 -7.07
N GLU A 158 -7.79 -22.29 -7.42
CA GLU A 158 -8.80 -23.32 -7.69
C GLU A 158 -8.35 -24.24 -8.85
N HIS A 159 -7.93 -23.66 -9.98
CA HIS A 159 -7.48 -24.43 -11.14
C HIS A 159 -6.17 -25.21 -10.88
N ALA A 160 -5.32 -24.75 -9.97
CA ALA A 160 -4.13 -25.47 -9.54
C ALA A 160 -4.47 -26.64 -8.60
N ALA A 161 -5.51 -26.50 -7.77
CA ALA A 161 -6.03 -27.58 -6.94
C ALA A 161 -6.69 -28.67 -7.79
N GLU A 162 -7.51 -28.30 -8.79
CA GLU A 162 -8.12 -29.25 -9.73
C GLU A 162 -7.06 -30.04 -10.52
N LEU A 163 -5.97 -29.40 -10.96
CA LEU A 163 -4.85 -30.07 -11.63
C LEU A 163 -4.05 -30.99 -10.69
N ALA A 164 -4.00 -30.68 -9.39
CA ALA A 164 -3.34 -31.53 -8.40
C ALA A 164 -4.18 -32.77 -8.08
N GLU A 165 -5.51 -32.63 -8.00
CA GLU A 165 -6.44 -33.75 -7.84
C GLU A 165 -6.40 -34.69 -9.06
N GLN A 166 -6.42 -34.15 -10.30
CA GLN A 166 -6.32 -34.98 -11.51
C GLN A 166 -5.00 -35.77 -11.58
N ARG A 167 -3.87 -35.16 -11.22
CA ARG A 167 -2.57 -35.88 -11.19
C ARG A 167 -2.50 -36.96 -10.11
N ALA A 168 -3.20 -36.79 -8.99
CA ALA A 168 -3.26 -37.80 -7.95
C ALA A 168 -4.07 -39.03 -8.40
N PHE A 169 -5.15 -38.82 -9.15
CA PHE A 169 -5.92 -39.91 -9.76
C PHE A 169 -5.15 -40.66 -10.85
N ASP A 170 -4.38 -39.96 -11.70
CA ASP A 170 -3.58 -40.58 -12.78
C ASP A 170 -2.38 -41.43 -12.25
N THR A 171 -1.97 -41.28 -10.99
CA THR A 171 -0.86 -42.05 -10.39
C THR A 171 -1.30 -43.33 -9.67
N ASP A 172 -2.60 -43.55 -9.50
CA ASP A 172 -3.18 -44.72 -8.82
C ASP A 172 -3.70 -45.82 -9.79
N GLU A 173 -3.52 -45.65 -11.11
CA GLU A 173 -3.68 -46.69 -12.15
C GLU A 173 -2.33 -47.32 -12.57
#